data_AF-A0A7V8YGG2-F1
#
_entry.id   AF-A0A7V8YGG2-F1
#
_cell.length_a   1.000
_cell.length_b   1.000
_cell.length_c   1.000
_cell.angle_alpha   90.00
_cell.angle_beta   90.00
_cell.angle_gamma   90.00
#
_symmetry.space_group_name_H-M   'P 1'
#
loop_
_entity.id
_entity.type
_entity.pdbx_description
1 polymer ?
#
loop_
_entity_poly.entity_id
_entity_poly.type
_entity_poly.pdbx_seq_one_letter_code
_entity_poly.pdbx_strand_id
1 'polypeptide(L)'
;MIRDGYVASFLVTVGPGRFVLVDTGRDPAAAAIDRALAEAGSTRDDVDGVDDGTVLSVGEGTATMFSVPGHTAGSAAWLVGGVLFLGAAADATTKGEVVAAR
;
A
#
# COMPACT_ATOMS: atom_id res chain seq x y z
N MET A 1 -5.50 -5.21 -8.31
CA MET A 1 -5.39 -5.90 -7.00
C MET A 1 -4.64 -7.21 -7.23
N ILE A 2 -3.57 -7.43 -6.46
CA ILE A 2 -2.75 -8.63 -6.49
C ILE A 2 -3.18 -9.47 -5.28
N ARG A 3 -3.57 -10.72 -5.52
CA ARG A 3 -4.00 -11.63 -4.45
C ARG A 3 -2.85 -12.52 -4.02
N ASP A 4 -2.60 -12.56 -2.72
CA ASP A 4 -1.64 -13.47 -2.07
C ASP A 4 -2.31 -14.11 -0.83
N GLY A 5 -3.03 -15.20 -1.06
CA GLY A 5 -3.84 -15.85 -0.03
C GLY A 5 -4.98 -14.94 0.45
N TYR A 6 -5.02 -14.67 1.76
CA TYR A 6 -6.00 -13.77 2.39
C TYR A 6 -5.55 -12.31 2.44
N VAL A 7 -4.33 -12.00 1.96
CA VAL A 7 -3.78 -10.64 1.91
C VAL A 7 -3.92 -10.10 0.48
N ALA A 8 -4.12 -8.79 0.37
CA ALA A 8 -4.20 -8.09 -0.91
C ALA A 8 -3.11 -7.02 -0.97
N SER A 9 -2.38 -7.01 -2.09
CA SER A 9 -1.46 -5.94 -2.45
C SER A 9 -2.00 -5.13 -3.62
N PHE A 10 -1.61 -3.87 -3.71
CA PHE A 10 -2.03 -2.98 -4.79
C PHE A 10 -0.82 -2.36 -5.46
N LEU A 11 -0.77 -2.52 -6.78
CA LEU A 11 0.17 -1.78 -7.63
C LEU A 11 -0.55 -0.54 -8.16
N VAL A 12 -0.06 0.64 -7.79
CA VAL A 12 -0.65 1.94 -8.12
C VAL A 12 0.27 2.65 -9.10
N THR A 13 -0.25 2.98 -10.28
CA THR A 13 0.51 3.76 -11.28
C THR A 13 0.62 5.21 -10.83
N VAL A 14 1.86 5.72 -10.79
CA VAL A 14 2.17 7.11 -10.38
C VAL A 14 2.85 7.92 -11.50
N GLY A 15 3.10 7.28 -12.64
CA GLY A 15 3.67 7.87 -13.84
C GLY A 15 3.87 6.81 -14.92
N PRO A 16 4.33 7.20 -16.13
CA PRO A 16 4.61 6.24 -17.21
C PRO A 16 5.61 5.18 -16.75
N GLY A 17 5.17 3.92 -16.65
CA GLY A 17 6.01 2.79 -16.23
C GLY A 17 6.46 2.82 -14.77
N ARG A 18 5.93 3.73 -13.93
CA ARG A 18 6.31 3.89 -12.53
C ARG A 18 5.17 3.55 -11.60
N PHE A 19 5.52 2.89 -10.49
CA PHE A 19 4.53 2.35 -9.57
C PHE A 19 4.90 2.58 -8.11
N VAL A 20 3.86 2.67 -7.30
CA VAL A 20 3.95 2.51 -5.85
C VAL A 20 3.18 1.25 -5.46
N LEU A 21 3.73 0.50 -4.52
CA LEU A 21 3.10 -0.68 -3.97
C LEU A 21 2.47 -0.36 -2.62
N VAL A 22 1.19 -0.68 -2.46
CA VAL A 22 0.50 -0.64 -1.15
C VAL A 22 0.36 -2.08 -0.67
N ASP A 23 1.02 -2.37 0.46
CA ASP A 23 1.18 -3.70 1.06
C ASP A 23 1.96 -4.70 0.18
N THR A 24 2.71 -5.61 0.79
CA THR A 24 3.62 -6.55 0.10
C THR A 24 3.22 -8.03 0.26
N GLY A 25 2.06 -8.32 0.83
CA GLY A 25 1.58 -9.70 0.97
C GLY A 25 2.39 -10.50 1.99
N ARG A 26 2.27 -11.84 1.91
CA ARG A 26 2.92 -12.79 2.84
C ARG A 26 4.02 -13.63 2.20
N ASP A 27 4.03 -13.73 0.87
CA ASP A 27 5.00 -14.53 0.13
C ASP A 27 6.39 -13.86 0.19
N PRO A 28 7.39 -14.46 0.86
CA PRO A 28 8.73 -13.88 0.94
C PRO A 28 9.44 -13.84 -0.42
N ALA A 29 9.01 -14.64 -1.41
CA ALA A 29 9.52 -14.57 -2.77
C ALA A 29 8.86 -13.44 -3.59
N ALA A 30 7.73 -12.91 -3.13
CA ALA A 30 6.91 -11.91 -3.82
C ALA A 30 6.48 -12.32 -5.24
N ALA A 31 6.27 -13.61 -5.49
CA ALA A 31 6.03 -14.14 -6.84
C ALA A 31 4.78 -13.57 -7.50
N ALA A 32 3.72 -13.31 -6.72
CA ALA A 32 2.49 -12.69 -7.22
C ALA A 32 2.69 -11.22 -7.61
N ILE A 33 3.54 -10.50 -6.87
CA ILE A 33 3.89 -9.10 -7.15
C ILE A 33 4.78 -9.02 -8.40
N ASP A 34 5.79 -9.87 -8.49
CA ASP A 34 6.67 -9.94 -9.66
C ASP A 34 5.90 -10.24 -10.94
N ARG A 35 4.95 -11.19 -10.87
CA ARG A 35 4.08 -11.49 -12.02
C ARG A 35 3.26 -10.26 -12.43
N ALA A 36 2.69 -9.54 -11.46
CA ALA A 36 1.88 -8.36 -11.76
C ALA A 36 2.72 -7.21 -12.36
N LEU A 37 3.95 -7.01 -11.87
CA LEU A 37 4.91 -6.06 -12.46
C LEU A 37 5.27 -6.46 -13.90
N ALA A 38 5.57 -7.74 -14.12
CA ALA A 38 5.91 -8.26 -15.45
C ALA A 38 4.73 -8.13 -16.44
N GLU A 39 3.51 -8.42 -16.00
CA GLU A 39 2.28 -8.19 -16.78
C GLU A 39 2.08 -6.70 -17.14
N ALA A 40 2.59 -5.79 -16.30
CA ALA A 40 2.61 -4.35 -16.56
C ALA A 40 3.83 -3.88 -17.37
N GLY A 41 4.74 -4.79 -17.77
CA GLY A 41 5.95 -4.47 -18.51
C GLY A 41 7.07 -3.84 -17.66
N SER A 42 7.07 -4.08 -16.36
CA SER A 42 7.97 -3.47 -15.38
C SER A 42 8.62 -4.48 -14.44
N THR A 43 9.51 -3.98 -13.60
CA THR A 43 10.31 -4.74 -12.63
C THR A 43 10.25 -4.10 -11.25
N ARG A 44 10.91 -4.72 -10.27
CA ARG A 44 11.02 -4.14 -8.91
C ARG A 44 11.78 -2.81 -8.90
N ASP A 45 12.69 -2.59 -9.85
CA ASP A 45 13.47 -1.36 -9.96
C ASP A 45 12.59 -0.16 -10.35
N ASP A 46 11.39 -0.42 -10.88
CA ASP A 46 10.40 0.60 -11.25
C ASP A 46 9.42 0.93 -10.10
N VAL A 47 9.64 0.35 -8.92
CA VAL A 47 8.84 0.59 -7.71
C VAL A 47 9.53 1.63 -6.84
N ASP A 48 8.86 2.75 -6.63
CA ASP A 48 9.40 3.82 -5.80
C ASP A 48 9.00 3.68 -4.33
N GLY A 49 9.98 3.95 -3.46
CA GLY A 49 9.69 4.34 -2.10
C GLY A 49 9.01 5.71 -2.08
N VAL A 50 8.17 5.92 -1.06
CA VAL A 50 7.53 7.21 -0.81
C VAL A 50 7.84 7.67 0.61
N ASP A 51 7.95 8.99 0.80
CA ASP A 51 8.20 9.62 2.09
C ASP A 51 6.88 10.07 2.76
N ASP A 52 6.93 10.28 4.07
CA ASP A 52 5.79 10.80 4.83
C ASP A 52 5.24 12.11 4.23
N GLY A 53 3.92 12.21 4.11
CA GLY A 53 3.23 13.34 3.49
C GLY A 53 3.25 13.35 1.95
N THR A 54 3.89 12.38 1.29
CA THR A 54 3.89 12.29 -0.18
C THR A 54 2.46 12.23 -0.71
N VAL A 55 2.15 13.05 -1.71
CA VAL A 55 0.87 13.04 -2.42
C VAL A 55 1.07 12.49 -3.82
N LEU A 56 0.37 11.39 -4.14
CA LEU A 56 0.39 10.74 -5.44
C LEU A 56 -0.92 10.99 -6.18
N SER A 57 -0.84 11.23 -7.49
CA SER A 57 -2.01 11.19 -8.36
C SER A 57 -2.41 9.73 -8.62
N VAL A 58 -3.69 9.40 -8.43
CA VAL A 58 -4.25 8.07 -8.66
C VAL A 58 -5.56 8.23 -9.45
N GLY A 59 -5.51 7.92 -10.75
CA GLY A 59 -6.62 8.24 -11.66
C GLY A 59 -6.88 9.75 -11.69
N GLU A 60 -8.11 10.17 -11.40
CA GLU A 60 -8.50 11.58 -11.28
C GLU A 60 -8.33 12.15 -9.86
N GLY A 61 -8.00 11.31 -8.88
CA GLY A 61 -7.88 11.69 -7.47
C GLY A 61 -6.44 11.74 -6.98
N THR A 62 -6.29 11.97 -5.67
CA THR A 62 -4.99 11.96 -4.97
C THR A 62 -5.00 10.99 -3.80
N ALA A 63 -3.84 10.41 -3.53
CA ALA A 63 -3.57 9.60 -2.35
C ALA A 63 -2.42 10.23 -1.54
N THR A 64 -2.63 10.52 -0.26
CA THR A 64 -1.59 11.01 0.64
C THR A 64 -1.07 9.88 1.50
N MET A 65 0.24 9.69 1.52
CA MET A 65 0.93 8.72 2.38
C MET A 65 1.24 9.36 3.74
N PHE A 66 1.03 8.59 4.81
CA PHE A 66 1.48 8.92 6.15
C PHE A 66 2.35 7.79 6.70
N SER A 67 3.52 8.12 7.23
CA SER A 67 4.33 7.18 8.00
C SER A 67 3.67 6.99 9.37
N VAL A 68 3.37 5.74 9.73
CA VAL A 68 2.69 5.40 10.99
C VAL A 68 3.47 4.29 11.71
N PRO A 69 4.73 4.56 12.12
CA PRO A 69 5.55 3.56 12.77
C PRO A 69 4.92 3.13 14.11
N GLY A 70 5.02 1.84 14.42
CA GLY A 70 4.47 1.26 15.64
C GLY A 70 4.39 -0.25 15.54
N HIS A 71 3.33 -0.76 14.89
CA HIS A 71 3.17 -2.18 14.60
C HIS A 71 4.39 -2.77 13.85
N THR A 72 4.90 -2.01 12.86
CA THR A 72 6.24 -2.20 12.30
C THR A 72 6.91 -0.84 12.08
N ALA A 73 8.24 -0.82 11.91
CA ALA A 73 8.97 0.42 11.62
C ALA A 73 8.59 1.06 10.27
N GLY A 74 8.13 0.25 9.30
CA GLY A 74 7.71 0.69 7.97
C GLY A 74 6.19 0.78 7.78
N SER A 75 5.41 0.74 8.86
CA SER A 75 3.95 0.87 8.78
C SER A 75 3.56 2.23 8.20
N ALA A 76 2.58 2.24 7.30
CA ALA A 76 2.10 3.44 6.63
C ALA A 76 0.57 3.41 6.48
N ALA A 77 -0.03 4.59 6.40
CA ALA A 77 -1.44 4.78 6.09
C ALA A 77 -1.61 5.62 4.83
N TRP A 78 -2.73 5.41 4.13
CA TRP A 78 -3.05 6.14 2.90
C TRP A 78 -4.40 6.84 3.02
N LEU A 79 -4.46 8.14 2.78
CA LEU A 79 -5.70 8.91 2.69
C LEU A 79 -6.08 9.12 1.24
N VAL A 80 -7.25 8.61 0.84
CA VAL A 80 -7.78 8.73 -0.53
C VAL A 80 -9.23 9.17 -0.47
N GLY A 81 -9.55 10.33 -1.04
CA GLY A 81 -10.94 10.81 -1.11
C GLY A 81 -11.66 10.91 0.24
N GLY A 82 -10.93 11.20 1.33
CA GLY A 82 -11.48 11.27 2.68
C GLY A 82 -11.56 9.92 3.42
N VAL A 83 -11.13 8.82 2.81
CA VAL A 83 -11.06 7.48 3.42
C VAL A 83 -9.61 7.15 3.77
N LEU A 84 -9.36 6.73 5.02
CA LEU A 84 -8.04 6.35 5.51
C LEU A 84 -7.88 4.83 5.52
N PHE A 85 -6.86 4.33 4.82
CA PHE A 85 -6.45 2.92 4.80
C PHE A 85 -5.27 2.76 5.76
N LEU A 86 -5.46 2.01 6.85
CA LEU A 86 -4.51 1.93 7.97
C LEU A 86 -3.64 0.67 7.99
N GLY A 87 -3.98 -0.35 7.21
CA GLY A 87 -3.36 -1.67 7.33
C GLY A 87 -3.47 -2.20 8.77
N ALA A 88 -2.37 -2.73 9.31
CA ALA A 88 -2.28 -3.19 10.70
C ALA A 88 -1.83 -2.10 11.68
N ALA A 89 -1.77 -0.83 11.27
CA ALA A 89 -1.41 0.28 12.16
C ALA A 89 -2.54 0.67 13.15
N ALA A 90 -3.74 0.09 12.98
CA ALA A 90 -4.87 0.30 13.85
C ALA A 90 -5.60 -1.02 14.11
N ASP A 91 -6.08 -1.18 15.34
CA ASP A 91 -7.01 -2.23 15.71
C ASP A 91 -8.45 -1.71 15.60
N ALA A 92 -9.38 -2.63 15.36
CA ALA A 92 -10.80 -2.34 15.37
C ALA A 92 -11.54 -3.28 16.32
N THR A 93 -12.58 -2.77 16.97
CA THR A 93 -13.51 -3.62 17.72
C THR A 93 -14.34 -4.48 16.75
N THR A 94 -15.03 -5.49 17.27
CA THR A 94 -15.99 -6.29 16.49
C THR A 94 -17.17 -5.48 15.94
N LYS A 95 -17.35 -4.23 16.39
CA LYS A 95 -18.34 -3.28 15.87
C LYS A 95 -17.79 -2.37 14.77
N GLY A 96 -16.51 -2.51 14.42
CA GLY A 96 -15.85 -1.69 13.40
C GLY A 96 -15.38 -0.32 13.90
N GLU A 97 -15.27 -0.13 15.22
CA GLU A 97 -14.74 1.11 15.79
C GLU A 97 -13.22 1.03 15.89
N VAL A 98 -12.52 2.05 15.41
CA VAL A 98 -11.06 2.17 15.55
C VAL A 98 -10.72 2.37 17.02
N VAL A 99 -9.74 1.61 17.52
CA VAL A 99 -9.19 1.79 18.87
C VAL A 99 -7.72 2.20 18.80
N ALA A 100 -7.25 2.84 19.87
CA ALA A 100 -5.83 3.17 19.99
C ALA A 100 -4.98 1.89 19.96
N ALA A 101 -3.88 1.92 19.21
CA ALA A 101 -2.84 0.90 19.28
C ALA A 101 -2.31 0.83 20.73
N ARG A 102 -2.16 -0.39 21.26
CA ARG A 102 -1.61 -0.65 22.59
C ARG A 102 -0.09 -0.76 22.58
#